data_AF-A0A9D6HG65-F1
#
_entry.id   AF-A0A9D6HG65-F1
#
_cell.length_a   1.000
_cell.length_b   1.000
_cell.length_c   1.000
_cell.angle_alpha   90.00
_cell.angle_beta   90.00
_cell.angle_gamma   90.00
#
_symmetry.space_group_name_H-M   'P 1'
#
loop_
_entity.id
_entity.type
_entity.pdbx_description
1 polymer ?
#
loop_
_entity_poly.entity_id
_entity_poly.type
_entity_poly.pdbx_seq_one_letter_code
_entity_poly.pdbx_strand_id
1 'polypeptide(L)'
;MLLRAARAAAGRGVEVALVGGVVRNALLGRGSVDVDVAVPRGAVELARRVADRTGGAFVLLDEGRGTARVVLGGHRLDVADFRAPDLAGDLGARDFTVDALAVALRPLLRAGRAPIVDPLGGLRDLRARRLRLTGPGALADDPVRGLRGARLASSLGFGLARASARAIRAGASSLGRVAAERMRDELTAMLALPSSAGALRLADRLGLLEVVLPEIGPMRRTAQPAPHRFDVLEHSLRAVAGADRVLGQLGALAPFGEDLARHFSETLGGGIDRGQSLRLAALLHDVAKPQTRRRIAGRVRFFEHDVRGAARARAIGERLRLPERVTAVVERLVRHHLRPMHLGAAAAVTPRARYRFFRDLGAEARDLVVLALADAAAVTGASPLATWRRAALLRDLMAGWAEQREVAAAPPLVRGGDVMARYGLVPGPEVGRLLARAREAQALWRVRTREEALAYLDSVRAGS
;
A
#
# COMPACT_ATOMS: atom_id res chain seq x y z
N MET A 1 16.88 -19.47 16.67
CA MET A 1 16.26 -20.51 17.51
C MET A 1 15.42 -21.51 16.69
N LEU A 2 14.42 -21.03 15.93
CA LEU A 2 13.51 -21.87 15.12
C LEU A 2 14.24 -22.92 14.25
N LEU A 3 15.31 -22.55 13.56
CA LEU A 3 16.11 -23.47 12.76
C LEU A 3 16.75 -24.62 13.57
N ARG A 4 17.24 -24.34 14.79
CA ARG A 4 17.78 -25.38 15.69
C ARG A 4 16.66 -26.31 16.14
N ALA A 5 15.48 -25.78 16.43
CA ALA A 5 14.30 -26.56 16.79
C ALA A 5 13.83 -27.46 15.63
N ALA A 6 13.75 -26.93 14.41
CA ALA A 6 13.40 -27.69 13.20
C ALA A 6 14.35 -28.87 12.98
N ARG A 7 15.66 -28.63 13.10
CA ARG A 7 16.64 -29.72 12.97
C ARG A 7 16.52 -30.76 14.08
N ALA A 8 16.27 -30.35 15.32
CA ALA A 8 16.08 -31.27 16.44
C ALA A 8 14.79 -32.10 16.31
N ALA A 9 13.71 -31.48 15.84
CA ALA A 9 12.39 -32.09 15.72
C ALA A 9 12.23 -33.02 14.49
N ALA A 10 13.11 -32.92 13.49
CA ALA A 10 13.04 -33.77 12.29
C ALA A 10 13.49 -35.22 12.52
N GLY A 11 14.06 -35.58 13.68
CA GLY A 11 14.54 -36.93 13.93
C GLY A 11 15.87 -37.26 13.22
N ARG A 12 16.44 -38.44 13.52
CA ARG A 12 17.69 -38.91 12.88
C ARG A 12 17.40 -39.34 11.44
N GLY A 13 18.25 -38.94 10.49
CA GLY A 13 18.15 -39.36 9.08
C GLY A 13 17.28 -38.47 8.18
N VAL A 14 16.35 -37.68 8.72
CA VAL A 14 15.52 -36.79 7.89
C VAL A 14 16.33 -35.60 7.38
N GLU A 15 16.31 -35.41 6.07
CA GLU A 15 16.88 -34.24 5.41
C GLU A 15 16.01 -33.01 5.67
N VAL A 16 16.65 -31.93 6.10
CA VAL A 16 16.00 -30.64 6.34
C VAL A 16 16.82 -29.59 5.61
N ALA A 17 16.25 -29.01 4.56
CA ALA A 17 16.91 -28.03 3.72
C ALA A 17 16.36 -26.64 4.02
N LEU A 18 17.24 -25.68 4.27
CA LEU A 18 16.91 -24.26 4.23
C LEU A 18 16.87 -23.84 2.76
N VAL A 19 15.78 -23.22 2.30
CA VAL A 19 15.51 -23.02 0.87
C VAL A 19 15.05 -21.59 0.58
N GLY A 20 15.15 -21.15 -0.67
CA GLY A 20 14.42 -19.96 -1.12
C GLY A 20 15.05 -18.62 -0.77
N GLY A 21 14.18 -17.64 -0.51
CA GLY A 21 14.56 -16.24 -0.36
C GLY A 21 15.54 -15.99 0.79
N VAL A 22 15.49 -16.80 1.86
CA VAL A 22 16.42 -16.71 2.99
C VAL A 22 17.85 -17.04 2.57
N VAL A 23 18.05 -18.05 1.71
CA VAL A 23 19.38 -18.41 1.19
C VAL A 23 19.90 -17.30 0.29
N ARG A 24 19.06 -16.83 -0.64
CA ARG A 24 19.37 -15.69 -1.52
C ARG A 24 19.77 -14.44 -0.72
N ASN A 25 18.97 -14.08 0.28
CA ASN A 25 19.18 -12.87 1.08
C ASN A 25 20.47 -12.98 1.89
N ALA A 26 20.75 -14.14 2.50
CA ALA A 26 22.01 -14.36 3.22
C ALA A 26 23.22 -14.16 2.30
N LEU A 27 23.17 -14.66 1.05
CA LEU A 27 24.22 -14.46 0.05
C LEU A 27 24.38 -13.00 -0.41
N LEU A 28 23.33 -12.19 -0.27
CA LEU A 28 23.35 -10.76 -0.54
C LEU A 28 23.72 -9.92 0.70
N GLY A 29 24.06 -10.56 1.83
CA GLY A 29 24.34 -9.87 3.10
C GLY A 29 23.09 -9.23 3.72
N ARG A 30 21.89 -9.71 3.39
CA ARG A 30 20.61 -9.21 3.90
C ARG A 30 20.01 -10.17 4.94
N GLY A 31 19.45 -9.61 6.00
CA GLY A 31 18.67 -10.39 6.98
C GLY A 31 17.36 -10.90 6.40
N SER A 32 16.78 -11.94 7.02
CA SER A 32 15.43 -12.43 6.72
C SER A 32 14.70 -12.76 8.01
N VAL A 33 13.48 -12.24 8.13
CA VAL A 33 12.57 -12.55 9.25
C VAL A 33 11.78 -13.84 8.98
N ASP A 34 11.52 -14.08 7.70
CA ASP A 34 10.83 -15.25 7.17
C ASP A 34 11.85 -16.27 6.69
N VAL A 35 11.68 -17.51 7.14
CA VAL A 35 12.61 -18.60 6.88
C VAL A 35 11.83 -19.78 6.33
N ASP A 36 12.25 -20.26 5.16
CA ASP A 36 11.60 -21.41 4.51
C ASP A 36 12.48 -22.66 4.67
N VAL A 37 11.85 -23.75 5.10
CA VAL A 37 12.47 -25.07 5.22
C VAL A 37 11.67 -26.08 4.41
N ALA A 38 12.38 -26.91 3.66
CA ALA A 38 11.80 -28.01 2.90
C ALA A 38 12.26 -29.36 3.45
N VAL A 39 11.35 -30.33 3.48
CA VAL A 39 11.61 -31.72 3.88
C VAL A 39 10.98 -32.69 2.88
N PRO A 40 11.47 -33.94 2.75
CA PRO A 40 10.89 -34.90 1.81
C PRO A 40 9.38 -35.12 2.02
N ARG A 41 8.96 -35.34 3.26
CA ARG A 41 7.56 -35.52 3.71
C ARG A 41 7.42 -35.16 5.20
N GLY A 42 6.19 -34.94 5.64
CA GLY A 42 5.86 -34.78 7.07
C GLY A 42 6.10 -33.37 7.61
N ALA A 43 6.12 -32.36 6.75
CA ALA A 43 6.35 -30.97 7.12
C ALA A 43 5.34 -30.42 8.15
N VAL A 44 4.06 -30.77 8.04
CA VAL A 44 3.02 -30.35 8.99
C VAL A 44 3.31 -30.88 10.40
N GLU A 45 3.64 -32.17 10.49
CA GLU A 45 3.98 -32.80 11.76
C GLU A 45 5.28 -32.23 12.34
N LEU A 46 6.29 -31.98 11.49
CA LEU A 46 7.52 -31.31 11.88
C LEU A 46 7.23 -29.91 12.42
N ALA A 47 6.41 -29.11 11.74
CA ALA A 47 6.05 -27.77 12.19
C ALA A 47 5.32 -27.80 13.55
N ARG A 48 4.42 -28.75 13.79
CA ARG A 48 3.80 -28.95 15.12
C ARG A 48 4.85 -29.23 16.20
N ARG A 49 5.75 -30.19 15.97
CA ARG A 49 6.83 -30.49 16.92
C ARG A 49 7.75 -29.29 17.19
N VAL A 50 7.98 -28.44 16.19
CA VAL A 50 8.74 -27.19 16.35
C VAL A 50 7.97 -26.18 17.21
N ALA A 51 6.68 -26.00 16.95
CA ALA A 51 5.82 -25.13 17.74
C ALA A 51 5.81 -25.57 19.20
N ASP A 52 5.54 -26.84 19.48
CA ASP A 52 5.52 -27.42 20.83
C ASP A 52 6.85 -27.21 21.57
N ARG A 53 7.98 -27.42 20.87
CA ARG A 53 9.32 -27.27 21.46
C ARG A 53 9.70 -25.82 21.75
N THR A 54 9.13 -24.87 21.02
CA THR A 54 9.54 -23.46 21.09
C THR A 54 8.50 -22.56 21.76
N GLY A 55 7.31 -23.08 22.05
CA GLY A 55 6.14 -22.27 22.45
C GLY A 55 5.62 -21.37 21.34
N GLY A 56 5.96 -21.66 20.07
CA GLY A 56 5.52 -20.89 18.92
C GLY A 56 4.07 -21.19 18.52
N ALA A 57 3.42 -20.25 17.83
CA ALA A 57 2.08 -20.46 17.29
C ALA A 57 2.14 -21.26 15.99
N PHE A 58 1.43 -22.39 15.94
CA PHE A 58 1.28 -23.21 14.75
C PHE A 58 0.12 -22.72 13.86
N VAL A 59 0.36 -22.65 12.55
CA VAL A 59 -0.66 -22.31 11.55
C VAL A 59 -0.56 -23.29 10.40
N LEU A 60 -1.65 -24.02 10.12
CA LEU A 60 -1.76 -24.85 8.93
C LEU A 60 -2.04 -23.95 7.72
N LEU A 61 -1.20 -24.02 6.68
CA LEU A 61 -1.33 -23.18 5.49
C LEU A 61 -2.00 -23.92 4.34
N ASP A 62 -1.56 -25.15 4.06
CA ASP A 62 -2.11 -26.00 3.00
C ASP A 62 -1.88 -27.46 3.40
N GLU A 63 -2.96 -28.17 3.72
CA GLU A 63 -2.89 -29.58 4.11
C GLU A 63 -2.50 -30.47 2.92
N GLY A 64 -3.04 -30.19 1.72
CA GLY A 64 -2.80 -30.99 0.52
C GLY A 64 -1.36 -30.89 0.00
N ARG A 65 -0.72 -29.72 0.19
CA ARG A 65 0.70 -29.52 -0.13
C ARG A 65 1.65 -29.75 1.06
N GLY A 66 1.13 -30.20 2.21
CA GLY A 66 1.92 -30.41 3.41
C GLY A 66 2.69 -29.16 3.83
N THR A 67 2.04 -28.00 3.90
CA THR A 67 2.70 -26.73 4.25
C THR A 67 2.13 -26.15 5.54
N ALA A 68 3.00 -25.79 6.47
CA ALA A 68 2.63 -25.19 7.74
C ALA A 68 3.63 -24.10 8.16
N ARG A 69 3.19 -23.20 9.05
CA ARG A 69 3.96 -22.09 9.58
C ARG A 69 4.05 -22.15 11.10
N VAL A 70 5.22 -21.79 11.63
CA VAL A 70 5.44 -21.53 13.05
C VAL A 70 5.81 -20.07 13.24
N VAL A 71 5.07 -19.35 14.07
CA VAL A 71 5.30 -17.93 14.39
C VAL A 71 5.84 -17.80 15.80
N LEU A 72 6.95 -17.09 15.98
CA LEU A 72 7.56 -16.88 17.29
C LEU A 72 8.35 -15.58 17.36
N GLY A 73 7.95 -14.68 18.27
CA GLY A 73 8.66 -13.42 18.50
C GLY A 73 8.82 -12.56 17.25
N GLY A 74 7.79 -12.53 16.37
CA GLY A 74 7.83 -11.81 15.09
C GLY A 74 8.55 -12.55 13.96
N HIS A 75 9.24 -13.65 14.24
CA HIS A 75 9.85 -14.51 13.21
C HIS A 75 8.87 -15.57 12.71
N ARG A 76 9.02 -15.96 11.44
CA ARG A 76 8.18 -16.99 10.82
C ARG A 76 9.06 -18.08 10.21
N LEU A 77 8.72 -19.33 10.52
CA LEU A 77 9.29 -20.52 9.90
C LEU A 77 8.21 -21.22 9.09
N ASP A 78 8.35 -21.26 7.78
CA ASP A 78 7.50 -22.05 6.90
C ASP A 78 8.17 -23.39 6.64
N VAL A 79 7.42 -24.47 6.85
CA VAL A 79 7.88 -25.84 6.62
C VAL A 79 6.98 -26.45 5.55
N ALA A 80 7.57 -26.97 4.48
CA ALA A 80 6.86 -27.57 3.36
C ALA A 80 7.44 -28.92 2.95
N ASP A 81 6.57 -29.83 2.51
CA ASP A 81 6.98 -31.04 1.81
C ASP A 81 7.62 -30.69 0.46
N PHE A 82 8.53 -31.54 -0.02
CA PHE A 82 9.06 -31.43 -1.37
C PHE A 82 7.93 -31.55 -2.40
N ARG A 83 7.97 -30.69 -3.42
CA ARG A 83 7.03 -30.74 -4.54
C ARG A 83 7.37 -31.81 -5.58
N ALA A 84 8.48 -32.50 -5.38
CA ALA A 84 9.01 -33.55 -6.24
C ALA A 84 9.66 -34.65 -5.37
N PRO A 85 10.06 -35.80 -5.94
CA PRO A 85 10.66 -36.89 -5.18
C PRO A 85 11.96 -36.52 -4.45
N ASP A 86 12.69 -35.51 -4.92
CA ASP A 86 13.94 -35.06 -4.35
C ASP A 86 14.03 -33.53 -4.23
N LEU A 87 15.08 -33.05 -3.55
CA LEU A 87 15.34 -31.63 -3.35
C LEU A 87 15.58 -30.91 -4.69
N ALA A 88 16.25 -31.55 -5.65
CA ALA A 88 16.55 -30.94 -6.93
C ALA A 88 15.27 -30.61 -7.72
N GLY A 89 14.31 -31.54 -7.73
CA GLY A 89 12.99 -31.35 -8.30
C GLY A 89 12.15 -30.32 -7.53
N ASP A 90 12.23 -30.26 -6.20
CA ASP A 90 11.57 -29.21 -5.42
C ASP A 90 12.08 -27.82 -5.83
N LEU A 91 13.39 -27.66 -5.97
CA LEU A 91 14.01 -26.42 -6.44
C LEU A 91 13.61 -26.11 -7.89
N GLY A 92 13.46 -27.14 -8.73
CA GLY A 92 12.89 -27.05 -10.09
C GLY A 92 11.48 -26.44 -10.15
N ALA A 93 10.63 -26.76 -9.17
CA ALA A 93 9.23 -26.32 -9.11
C ALA A 93 9.03 -24.90 -8.54
N ARG A 94 10.12 -24.22 -8.16
CA ARG A 94 10.11 -22.85 -7.64
C ARG A 94 9.95 -21.84 -8.76
N ASP A 95 9.84 -20.57 -8.40
CA ASP A 95 9.55 -19.47 -9.31
C ASP A 95 10.80 -18.98 -10.06
N PHE A 96 11.85 -18.59 -9.34
CA PHE A 96 13.07 -18.03 -9.91
C PHE A 96 14.31 -18.77 -9.44
N THR A 97 15.33 -18.82 -10.30
CA THR A 97 16.58 -19.55 -10.06
C THR A 97 17.31 -19.06 -8.82
N VAL A 98 17.28 -17.75 -8.56
CA VAL A 98 17.84 -17.14 -7.36
C VAL A 98 17.10 -17.53 -6.07
N ASP A 99 15.85 -17.99 -6.19
CA ASP A 99 15.02 -18.54 -5.09
C ASP A 99 14.98 -20.08 -5.13
N ALA A 100 15.71 -20.70 -6.06
CA ALA A 100 15.87 -22.14 -6.21
C ALA A 100 17.24 -22.60 -5.67
N LEU A 101 17.66 -22.01 -4.55
CA LEU A 101 18.87 -22.33 -3.82
C LEU A 101 18.53 -23.01 -2.50
N ALA A 102 19.34 -23.99 -2.10
CA ALA A 102 19.19 -24.66 -0.81
C ALA A 102 20.52 -24.87 -0.09
N VAL A 103 20.45 -25.00 1.23
CA VAL A 103 21.54 -25.49 2.06
C VAL A 103 21.02 -26.50 3.08
N ALA A 104 21.73 -27.61 3.26
CA ALA A 104 21.37 -28.59 4.27
C ALA A 104 21.54 -28.00 5.68
N LEU A 105 20.49 -28.10 6.51
CA LEU A 105 20.45 -27.42 7.80
C LEU A 105 21.42 -28.03 8.83
N ARG A 106 21.66 -29.34 8.75
CA ARG A 106 22.57 -30.06 9.67
C ARG A 106 24.03 -29.57 9.60
N PRO A 107 24.70 -29.56 8.43
CA PRO A 107 26.06 -29.01 8.34
C PRO A 107 26.09 -27.51 8.66
N LEU A 108 25.08 -26.75 8.22
CA LEU A 108 24.99 -25.31 8.49
C LEU A 108 25.02 -25.01 9.99
N LEU A 109 24.20 -25.70 10.78
CA LEU A 109 24.13 -25.48 12.23
C LEU A 109 25.35 -26.01 13.00
N ARG A 110 26.09 -26.98 12.43
CA ARG A 110 27.27 -27.58 13.09
C ARG A 110 28.54 -26.80 12.82
N ALA A 111 28.78 -26.43 11.57
CA ALA A 111 30.04 -25.82 11.13
C ALA A 111 29.90 -24.32 10.83
N GLY A 112 28.71 -23.74 10.96
CA GLY A 112 28.41 -22.37 10.53
C GLY A 112 28.41 -22.19 9.01
N ARG A 113 28.63 -23.27 8.23
CA ARG A 113 28.70 -23.28 6.77
C ARG A 113 28.17 -24.59 6.21
N ALA A 114 27.63 -24.54 5.00
CA ALA A 114 27.16 -25.70 4.26
C ALA A 114 27.36 -25.48 2.75
N PRO A 115 27.59 -26.54 1.95
CA PRO A 115 27.57 -26.42 0.50
C PRO A 115 26.17 -26.00 0.04
N ILE A 116 26.14 -25.17 -1.01
CA ILE A 116 24.90 -24.70 -1.61
C ILE A 116 24.50 -25.69 -2.71
N VAL A 117 23.26 -26.14 -2.66
CA VAL A 117 22.61 -26.92 -3.70
C VAL A 117 21.97 -25.93 -4.68
N ASP A 118 22.46 -25.94 -5.92
CA ASP A 118 22.05 -25.02 -6.99
C ASP A 118 21.93 -25.77 -8.33
N PRO A 119 20.85 -26.56 -8.54
CA PRO A 119 20.69 -27.34 -9.76
C PRO A 119 20.39 -26.49 -11.00
N LEU A 120 19.98 -25.23 -10.81
CA LEU A 120 19.51 -24.36 -11.89
C LEU A 120 20.46 -23.20 -12.23
N GLY A 121 21.59 -23.05 -11.53
CA GLY A 121 22.53 -21.95 -11.74
C GLY A 121 22.06 -20.60 -11.17
N GLY A 122 21.27 -20.62 -10.11
CA GLY A 122 20.84 -19.46 -9.34
C GLY A 122 21.98 -18.61 -8.79
N LEU A 123 23.12 -19.21 -8.42
CA LEU A 123 24.32 -18.48 -7.97
C LEU A 123 24.92 -17.64 -9.09
N ARG A 124 24.92 -18.15 -10.33
CA ARG A 124 25.37 -17.39 -11.51
C ARG A 124 24.43 -16.22 -11.78
N ASP A 125 23.12 -16.47 -11.70
CA ASP A 125 22.10 -15.44 -11.88
C ASP A 125 22.16 -14.35 -10.79
N LEU A 126 22.44 -14.75 -9.54
CA LEU A 126 22.63 -13.84 -8.42
C LEU A 126 23.84 -12.92 -8.64
N ARG A 127 25.00 -13.47 -9.03
CA ARG A 127 26.19 -12.69 -9.37
C ARG A 127 25.95 -11.73 -10.54
N ALA A 128 25.18 -12.16 -11.53
CA ALA A 128 24.81 -11.35 -12.69
C ALA A 128 23.67 -10.36 -12.44
N ARG A 129 23.13 -10.29 -11.21
CA ARG A 129 21.94 -9.49 -10.86
C ARG A 129 20.76 -9.70 -11.83
N ARG A 130 20.53 -10.97 -12.17
CA ARG A 130 19.55 -11.39 -13.16
C ARG A 130 18.46 -12.24 -12.53
N LEU A 131 17.20 -11.88 -12.77
CA LEU A 131 16.06 -12.65 -12.36
C LEU A 131 15.59 -13.54 -13.52
N ARG A 132 15.73 -14.87 -13.38
CA ARG A 132 15.38 -15.85 -14.40
C ARG A 132 14.44 -16.90 -13.82
N LEU A 133 13.36 -17.21 -14.54
CA LEU A 133 12.44 -18.30 -14.18
C LEU A 133 13.19 -19.65 -14.17
N THR A 134 12.78 -20.55 -13.29
CA THR A 134 13.32 -21.91 -13.19
C THR A 134 13.09 -22.72 -14.47
N GLY A 135 11.93 -22.54 -15.12
CA GLY A 135 11.58 -23.18 -16.38
C GLY A 135 10.23 -22.72 -16.94
N PRO A 136 9.77 -23.28 -18.08
CA PRO A 136 8.50 -22.93 -18.71
C PRO A 136 7.27 -23.22 -17.82
N GLY A 137 7.30 -24.32 -17.06
CA GLY A 137 6.21 -24.72 -16.15
C GLY A 137 6.02 -23.76 -14.98
N ALA A 138 7.05 -22.97 -14.64
CA ALA A 138 7.02 -22.11 -13.46
C ALA A 138 5.85 -21.13 -13.43
N LEU A 139 5.41 -20.61 -14.59
CA LEU A 139 4.25 -19.71 -14.69
C LEU A 139 2.93 -20.46 -14.91
N ALA A 140 2.97 -21.65 -15.52
CA ALA A 140 1.78 -22.46 -15.75
C ALA A 140 1.20 -22.96 -14.43
N ASP A 141 2.08 -23.38 -13.51
CA ASP A 141 1.69 -23.85 -12.18
C ASP A 141 1.10 -22.74 -11.30
N ASP A 142 1.59 -21.51 -11.47
CA ASP A 142 1.21 -20.38 -10.63
C ASP A 142 1.44 -19.02 -11.33
N PRO A 143 0.43 -18.49 -12.05
CA PRO A 143 0.57 -17.25 -12.81
C PRO A 143 0.91 -16.02 -11.96
N VAL A 144 0.65 -16.03 -10.64
CA VAL A 144 0.98 -14.89 -9.76
C VAL A 144 2.48 -14.61 -9.71
N ARG A 145 3.31 -15.61 -10.06
CA ARG A 145 4.77 -15.49 -10.13
C ARG A 145 5.23 -14.42 -11.12
N GLY A 146 4.39 -14.03 -12.09
CA GLY A 146 4.63 -12.87 -12.93
C GLY A 146 4.70 -11.56 -12.13
N LEU A 147 3.72 -11.31 -11.25
CA LEU A 147 3.71 -10.15 -10.35
C LEU A 147 4.86 -10.22 -9.36
N ARG A 148 5.10 -11.41 -8.77
CA ARG A 148 6.25 -11.65 -7.90
C ARG A 148 7.57 -11.35 -8.60
N GLY A 149 7.69 -11.67 -9.89
CA GLY A 149 8.84 -11.34 -10.72
C GLY A 149 9.07 -9.83 -10.84
N ALA A 150 8.00 -9.05 -11.07
CA ALA A 150 8.09 -7.59 -11.08
C ALA A 150 8.53 -7.05 -9.71
N ARG A 151 7.93 -7.54 -8.62
CA ARG A 151 8.31 -7.17 -7.25
C ARG A 151 9.75 -7.51 -6.91
N LEU A 152 10.19 -8.74 -7.18
CA LEU A 152 11.56 -9.21 -6.88
C LEU A 152 12.61 -8.48 -7.70
N ALA A 153 12.35 -8.25 -8.99
CA ALA A 153 13.25 -7.47 -9.83
C ALA A 153 13.47 -6.07 -9.25
N SER A 154 12.40 -5.40 -8.80
CA SER A 154 12.49 -4.07 -8.19
C SER A 154 13.08 -4.08 -6.79
N SER A 155 12.77 -5.05 -5.93
CA SER A 155 13.29 -5.11 -4.54
C SER A 155 14.78 -5.51 -4.46
N LEU A 156 15.24 -6.31 -5.41
CA LEU A 156 16.64 -6.73 -5.52
C LEU A 156 17.47 -5.79 -6.39
N GLY A 157 16.83 -4.95 -7.22
CA GLY A 157 17.51 -4.14 -8.24
C GLY A 157 18.07 -4.99 -9.38
N PHE A 158 17.38 -6.07 -9.73
CA PHE A 158 17.80 -7.05 -10.73
C PHE A 158 17.10 -6.83 -12.08
N GLY A 159 17.78 -7.17 -13.16
CA GLY A 159 17.18 -7.22 -14.49
C GLY A 159 16.48 -8.56 -14.74
N LEU A 160 15.27 -8.55 -15.33
CA LEU A 160 14.64 -9.77 -15.80
C LEU A 160 15.39 -10.32 -17.02
N ALA A 161 15.69 -11.62 -17.02
CA ALA A 161 16.20 -12.30 -18.20
C ALA A 161 15.23 -12.16 -19.38
N ARG A 162 15.74 -11.90 -20.59
CA ARG A 162 14.90 -11.65 -21.78
C ARG A 162 13.87 -12.75 -22.03
N ALA A 163 14.27 -14.01 -21.88
CA ALA A 163 13.37 -15.16 -22.02
C ALA A 163 12.26 -15.16 -20.94
N SER A 164 12.60 -14.86 -19.69
CA SER A 164 11.62 -14.77 -18.60
C SER A 164 10.64 -13.62 -18.80
N ALA A 165 11.11 -12.44 -19.24
CA ALA A 165 10.23 -11.33 -19.56
C ALA A 165 9.26 -11.66 -20.71
N ARG A 166 9.71 -12.39 -21.74
CA ARG A 166 8.83 -12.89 -22.81
C ARG A 166 7.81 -13.90 -22.29
N ALA A 167 8.23 -14.86 -21.48
CA ALA A 167 7.34 -15.87 -20.90
C ALA A 167 6.26 -15.23 -20.01
N ILE A 168 6.65 -14.26 -19.16
CA ILE A 168 5.69 -13.53 -18.32
C ILE A 168 4.68 -12.76 -19.17
N ARG A 169 5.12 -12.06 -20.22
CA ARG A 169 4.20 -11.35 -21.13
C ARG A 169 3.24 -12.30 -21.83
N ALA A 170 3.73 -13.44 -22.33
CA ALA A 170 2.89 -14.42 -23.00
C ALA A 170 1.86 -15.05 -22.05
N GLY A 171 2.22 -15.22 -20.77
CA GLY A 171 1.34 -15.79 -19.74
C GLY A 171 0.51 -14.78 -18.95
N ALA A 172 0.58 -13.47 -19.26
CA ALA A 172 0.00 -12.42 -18.42
C ALA A 172 -1.53 -12.58 -18.25
N SER A 173 -2.25 -13.00 -19.30
CA SER A 173 -3.70 -13.21 -19.24
C SER A 173 -4.12 -14.32 -18.27
N SER A 174 -3.28 -15.32 -18.04
CA SER A 174 -3.54 -16.40 -17.08
C SER A 174 -3.62 -15.89 -15.64
N LEU A 175 -3.12 -14.69 -15.36
CA LEU A 175 -3.24 -14.05 -14.06
C LEU A 175 -4.71 -13.82 -13.65
N GLY A 176 -5.63 -13.67 -14.61
CA GLY A 176 -7.07 -13.53 -14.33
C GLY A 176 -7.71 -14.75 -13.66
N ARG A 177 -7.03 -15.91 -13.65
CA ARG A 177 -7.48 -17.13 -12.95
C ARG A 177 -7.00 -17.21 -11.49
N VAL A 178 -6.11 -16.29 -11.09
CA VAL A 178 -5.56 -16.27 -9.75
C VAL A 178 -6.55 -15.60 -8.79
N ALA A 179 -6.68 -16.14 -7.58
CA ALA A 179 -7.51 -15.54 -6.54
C ALA A 179 -7.14 -14.06 -6.29
N ALA A 180 -8.15 -13.22 -6.05
CA ALA A 180 -7.98 -11.78 -5.90
C ALA A 180 -7.02 -11.41 -4.76
N GLU A 181 -7.08 -12.14 -3.65
CA GLU A 181 -6.23 -11.97 -2.47
C GLU A 181 -4.74 -12.15 -2.81
N ARG A 182 -4.41 -13.11 -3.69
CA ARG A 182 -3.02 -13.35 -4.09
C ARG A 182 -2.51 -12.26 -5.02
N MET A 183 -3.36 -11.74 -5.90
CA MET A 183 -3.03 -10.56 -6.72
C MET A 183 -2.89 -9.31 -5.86
N ARG A 184 -3.78 -9.12 -4.89
CA ARG A 184 -3.73 -8.05 -3.89
C ARG A 184 -2.42 -8.09 -3.14
N ASP A 185 -2.02 -9.24 -2.62
CA ASP A 185 -0.81 -9.37 -1.80
C ASP A 185 0.45 -9.01 -2.59
N GLU A 186 0.55 -9.38 -3.86
CA GLU A 186 1.67 -8.97 -4.71
C GLU A 186 1.60 -7.48 -5.08
N LEU A 187 0.41 -6.92 -5.34
CA LEU A 187 0.23 -5.48 -5.58
C LEU A 187 0.63 -4.66 -4.36
N THR A 188 0.13 -5.00 -3.17
CA THR A 188 0.44 -4.27 -1.93
C THR A 188 1.90 -4.42 -1.55
N ALA A 189 2.51 -5.58 -1.78
CA ALA A 189 3.94 -5.77 -1.58
C ALA A 189 4.80 -4.95 -2.56
N MET A 190 4.34 -4.70 -3.80
CA MET A 190 4.98 -3.73 -4.70
C MET A 190 4.82 -2.29 -4.18
N LEU A 191 3.64 -1.93 -3.64
CA LEU A 191 3.38 -0.61 -3.04
C LEU A 191 4.18 -0.37 -1.75
N ALA A 192 4.64 -1.42 -1.07
CA ALA A 192 5.50 -1.33 0.10
C ALA A 192 6.96 -1.00 -0.24
N LEU A 193 7.37 -1.14 -1.51
CA LEU A 193 8.75 -0.89 -1.91
C LEU A 193 9.09 0.60 -1.85
N PRO A 194 10.34 0.96 -1.53
CA PRO A 194 10.81 2.35 -1.66
C PRO A 194 10.68 2.92 -3.09
N SER A 195 10.70 2.06 -4.11
CA SER A 195 10.50 2.38 -5.52
C SER A 195 9.28 1.65 -6.07
N SER A 196 8.11 1.95 -5.49
CA SER A 196 6.86 1.30 -5.87
C SER A 196 6.46 1.64 -7.32
N ALA A 197 6.66 2.89 -7.75
CA ALA A 197 6.39 3.30 -9.13
C ALA A 197 7.22 2.50 -10.16
N GLY A 198 8.47 2.17 -9.81
CA GLY A 198 9.34 1.34 -10.66
C GLY A 198 8.81 -0.09 -10.82
N ALA A 199 8.32 -0.68 -9.73
CA ALA A 199 7.70 -2.01 -9.73
C ALA A 199 6.39 -2.03 -10.53
N LEU A 200 5.52 -1.04 -10.33
CA LEU A 200 4.27 -0.90 -11.08
C LEU A 200 4.53 -0.72 -12.59
N ARG A 201 5.52 0.10 -12.97
CA ARG A 201 5.95 0.26 -14.37
C ARG A 201 6.47 -1.03 -14.97
N LEU A 202 7.18 -1.85 -14.19
CA LEU A 202 7.64 -3.14 -14.67
C LEU A 202 6.47 -4.10 -14.87
N ALA A 203 5.54 -4.19 -13.91
CA ALA A 203 4.32 -4.99 -14.03
C ALA A 203 3.48 -4.55 -15.24
N ASP A 204 3.38 -3.25 -15.48
CA ASP A 204 2.70 -2.65 -16.62
C ASP A 204 3.32 -3.03 -17.97
N ARG A 205 4.65 -2.88 -18.12
CA ARG A 205 5.39 -3.32 -19.33
C ARG A 205 5.33 -4.83 -19.58
N LEU A 206 5.02 -5.61 -18.54
CA LEU A 206 4.83 -7.06 -18.65
C LEU A 206 3.37 -7.43 -18.95
N GLY A 207 2.45 -6.45 -19.05
CA GLY A 207 1.02 -6.67 -19.30
C GLY A 207 0.26 -7.16 -18.07
N LEU A 208 0.88 -7.19 -16.89
CA LEU A 208 0.29 -7.74 -15.67
C LEU A 208 -0.62 -6.73 -14.96
N LEU A 209 -0.22 -5.44 -14.96
CA LEU A 209 -0.94 -4.41 -14.21
C LEU A 209 -2.37 -4.22 -14.73
N GLU A 210 -2.59 -4.36 -16.04
CA GLU A 210 -3.92 -4.21 -16.66
C GLU A 210 -4.84 -5.39 -16.33
N VAL A 211 -4.29 -6.58 -16.05
CA VAL A 211 -5.09 -7.72 -15.58
C VAL A 211 -5.53 -7.50 -14.13
N VAL A 212 -4.65 -6.97 -13.28
CA VAL A 212 -4.97 -6.67 -11.88
C VAL A 212 -5.90 -5.46 -11.76
N LEU A 213 -5.69 -4.44 -12.59
CA LEU A 213 -6.45 -3.18 -12.62
C LEU A 213 -6.88 -2.86 -14.06
N PRO A 214 -7.98 -3.46 -14.56
CA PRO A 214 -8.48 -3.20 -15.91
C PRO A 214 -8.71 -1.72 -16.23
N GLU A 215 -8.93 -0.90 -15.19
CA GLU A 215 -9.13 0.54 -15.26
C GLU A 215 -7.91 1.29 -15.81
N ILE A 216 -6.69 0.73 -15.71
CA ILE A 216 -5.47 1.38 -16.19
C ILE A 216 -5.36 1.41 -17.72
N GLY A 217 -6.00 0.46 -18.43
CA GLY A 217 -6.02 0.44 -19.89
C GLY A 217 -6.66 1.71 -20.48
N PRO A 218 -7.89 2.09 -20.07
CA PRO A 218 -8.49 3.38 -20.43
C PRO A 218 -7.67 4.60 -19.99
N MET A 219 -7.01 4.57 -18.82
CA MET A 219 -6.15 5.67 -18.36
C MET A 219 -5.00 5.92 -19.33
N ARG A 220 -4.32 4.85 -19.77
CA ARG A 220 -3.22 4.93 -20.75
C ARG A 220 -3.64 5.56 -22.08
N ARG A 221 -4.88 5.31 -22.51
CA ARG A 221 -5.43 5.84 -23.78
C ARG A 221 -5.99 7.25 -23.66
N THR A 222 -6.01 7.83 -22.47
CA THR A 222 -6.63 9.14 -22.21
C THR A 222 -5.56 10.22 -22.08
N ALA A 223 -5.41 11.02 -23.14
CA ALA A 223 -4.61 12.25 -23.08
C ALA A 223 -5.27 13.31 -22.18
N GLN A 224 -4.44 14.15 -21.57
CA GLN A 224 -4.87 15.22 -20.67
C GLN A 224 -4.59 16.60 -21.27
N PRO A 225 -5.45 17.61 -21.03
CA PRO A 225 -5.19 18.98 -21.45
C PRO A 225 -4.05 19.60 -20.62
N ALA A 226 -3.45 20.65 -21.17
CA ALA A 226 -2.50 21.50 -20.43
C ALA A 226 -3.07 21.88 -19.05
N PRO A 227 -2.24 21.93 -17.99
CA PRO A 227 -0.77 21.85 -18.01
C PRO A 227 -0.18 20.43 -18.04
N HIS A 228 -1.01 19.39 -18.10
CA HIS A 228 -0.54 18.00 -18.09
C HIS A 228 0.26 17.69 -19.36
N ARG A 229 1.34 16.92 -19.19
CA ARG A 229 2.25 16.52 -20.28
C ARG A 229 2.11 15.05 -20.69
N PHE A 230 1.35 14.28 -19.92
CA PHE A 230 1.27 12.83 -20.02
C PHE A 230 -0.18 12.34 -20.07
N ASP A 231 -0.39 11.12 -20.56
CA ASP A 231 -1.66 10.43 -20.39
C ASP A 231 -1.98 10.21 -18.89
N VAL A 232 -3.22 9.81 -18.61
CA VAL A 232 -3.69 9.65 -17.22
C VAL A 232 -2.87 8.60 -16.47
N LEU A 233 -2.49 7.48 -17.09
CA LEU A 233 -1.73 6.43 -16.40
C LEU A 233 -0.31 6.87 -16.08
N GLU A 234 0.40 7.47 -17.05
CA GLU A 234 1.75 7.97 -16.85
C GLU A 234 1.79 9.08 -15.80
N HIS A 235 0.78 9.96 -15.77
CA HIS A 235 0.59 10.95 -14.71
C HIS A 235 0.42 10.28 -13.33
N SER A 236 -0.49 9.31 -13.21
CA SER A 236 -0.70 8.57 -11.95
C SER A 236 0.56 7.83 -11.49
N LEU A 237 1.31 7.17 -12.39
CA LEU A 237 2.58 6.52 -12.04
C LEU A 237 3.66 7.51 -11.58
N ARG A 238 3.64 8.75 -12.10
CA ARG A 238 4.50 9.84 -11.61
C ARG A 238 4.05 10.36 -10.25
N ALA A 239 2.76 10.43 -9.99
CA ALA A 239 2.23 10.76 -8.66
C ALA A 239 2.65 9.69 -7.64
N VAL A 240 2.61 8.39 -7.99
CA VAL A 240 3.17 7.32 -7.15
C VAL A 240 4.66 7.54 -6.89
N ALA A 241 5.45 7.88 -7.91
CA ALA A 241 6.88 8.20 -7.72
C ALA A 241 7.10 9.45 -6.85
N GLY A 242 6.19 10.41 -6.91
CA GLY A 242 6.16 11.57 -6.01
C GLY A 242 5.92 11.14 -4.56
N ALA A 243 4.91 10.28 -4.34
CA ALA A 243 4.61 9.72 -3.03
C ALA A 243 5.78 8.89 -2.47
N ASP A 244 6.44 8.07 -3.30
CA ASP A 244 7.65 7.33 -2.94
C ASP A 244 8.73 8.27 -2.37
N ARG A 245 9.02 9.37 -3.08
CA ARG A 245 10.02 10.35 -2.65
C ARG A 245 9.63 11.07 -1.36
N VAL A 246 8.37 11.48 -1.23
CA VAL A 246 7.90 12.19 -0.02
C VAL A 246 7.96 11.27 1.19
N LEU A 247 7.42 10.05 1.09
CA LEU A 247 7.43 9.07 2.17
C LEU A 247 8.85 8.65 2.57
N GLY A 248 9.77 8.56 1.61
CA GLY A 248 11.18 8.27 1.88
C GLY A 248 11.95 9.44 2.51
N GLN A 249 11.40 10.65 2.51
CA GLN A 249 12.08 11.87 2.95
C GLN A 249 11.16 12.79 3.78
N LEU A 250 10.30 12.22 4.62
CA LEU A 250 9.31 12.98 5.41
C LEU A 250 9.94 14.05 6.31
N GLY A 251 11.17 13.84 6.78
CA GLY A 251 11.93 14.87 7.53
C GLY A 251 12.12 16.19 6.75
N ALA A 252 12.12 16.15 5.41
CA ALA A 252 12.20 17.35 4.58
C ALA A 252 10.91 18.19 4.57
N LEU A 253 9.81 17.67 5.13
CA LEU A 253 8.55 18.37 5.33
C LEU A 253 8.49 19.02 6.74
N ALA A 254 9.64 19.46 7.26
CA ALA A 254 9.72 20.12 8.56
C ALA A 254 8.69 21.27 8.71
N PRO A 255 8.09 21.45 9.90
CA PRO A 255 8.34 20.69 11.14
C PRO A 255 7.53 19.37 11.26
N PHE A 256 6.83 18.93 10.21
CA PHE A 256 5.83 17.86 10.29
C PHE A 256 6.38 16.43 10.18
N GLY A 257 7.67 16.27 9.87
CA GLY A 257 8.24 15.00 9.42
C GLY A 257 8.06 13.82 10.37
N GLU A 258 8.28 14.01 11.68
CA GLU A 258 8.16 12.94 12.68
C GLU A 258 6.69 12.49 12.88
N ASP A 259 5.77 13.45 12.98
CA ASP A 259 4.34 13.16 13.09
C ASP A 259 3.82 12.44 11.84
N LEU A 260 4.25 12.87 10.65
CA LEU A 260 3.91 12.21 9.40
C LEU A 260 4.53 10.81 9.31
N ALA A 261 5.75 10.60 9.78
CA ALA A 261 6.37 9.28 9.79
C ALA A 261 5.57 8.28 10.64
N ARG A 262 5.08 8.71 11.81
CA ARG A 262 4.20 7.91 12.66
C ARG A 262 2.82 7.70 12.03
N HIS A 263 2.28 8.72 11.36
CA HIS A 263 1.00 8.65 10.67
C HIS A 263 1.03 7.64 9.52
N PHE A 264 2.03 7.69 8.65
CA PHE A 264 2.12 6.81 7.48
C PHE A 264 2.56 5.38 7.79
N SER A 265 3.13 5.12 8.98
CA SER A 265 3.42 3.75 9.45
C SER A 265 2.23 3.06 10.13
N GLU A 266 1.09 3.76 10.29
CA GLU A 266 -0.13 3.17 10.84
C GLU A 266 -0.59 1.99 9.96
N THR A 267 -0.69 0.80 10.56
CA THR A 267 -1.29 -0.36 9.89
C THR A 267 -2.81 -0.20 9.86
N LEU A 268 -3.38 -0.16 8.65
CA LEU A 268 -4.83 -0.01 8.46
C LEU A 268 -5.55 -1.36 8.42
N GLY A 269 -4.86 -2.44 8.07
CA GLY A 269 -5.37 -3.81 8.11
C GLY A 269 -4.62 -4.72 7.15
N GLY A 270 -4.65 -6.04 7.38
CA GLY A 270 -4.03 -7.02 6.46
C GLY A 270 -2.52 -6.83 6.23
N GLY A 271 -1.81 -6.19 7.15
CA GLY A 271 -0.40 -5.83 7.00
C GLY A 271 -0.15 -4.66 6.03
N ILE A 272 -1.20 -3.95 5.61
CA ILE A 272 -1.11 -2.77 4.74
C ILE A 272 -1.08 -1.52 5.61
N ASP A 273 -0.06 -0.69 5.42
CA ASP A 273 0.09 0.59 6.08
C ASP A 273 -0.57 1.75 5.31
N ARG A 274 -0.65 2.89 5.99
CA ARG A 274 -1.23 4.12 5.42
C ARG A 274 -0.38 4.67 4.27
N GLY A 275 0.95 4.48 4.29
CA GLY A 275 1.84 4.85 3.18
C GLY A 275 1.57 4.08 1.87
N GLN A 276 1.32 2.78 1.95
CA GLN A 276 0.87 1.94 0.83
C GLN A 276 -0.49 2.42 0.31
N SER A 277 -1.39 2.78 1.22
CA SER A 277 -2.71 3.31 0.88
C SER A 277 -2.62 4.66 0.16
N LEU A 278 -1.71 5.54 0.57
CA LEU A 278 -1.41 6.79 -0.13
C LEU A 278 -0.90 6.54 -1.55
N ARG A 279 0.01 5.58 -1.75
CA ARG A 279 0.51 5.22 -3.09
C ARG A 279 -0.60 4.62 -3.97
N LEU A 280 -1.48 3.80 -3.41
CA LEU A 280 -2.63 3.29 -4.13
C LEU A 280 -3.60 4.42 -4.52
N ALA A 281 -3.86 5.38 -3.62
CA ALA A 281 -4.63 6.57 -3.93
C ALA A 281 -3.95 7.43 -5.02
N ALA A 282 -2.63 7.58 -4.99
CA ALA A 282 -1.88 8.27 -6.05
C ALA A 282 -2.02 7.58 -7.42
N LEU A 283 -2.05 6.24 -7.45
CA LEU A 283 -2.32 5.50 -8.68
C LEU A 283 -3.76 5.70 -9.18
N LEU A 284 -4.73 5.87 -8.27
CA LEU A 284 -6.16 5.84 -8.58
C LEU A 284 -6.85 7.21 -8.58
N HIS A 285 -6.20 8.31 -8.18
CA HIS A 285 -6.86 9.61 -7.98
C HIS A 285 -7.62 10.11 -9.22
N ASP A 286 -7.12 9.77 -10.41
CA ASP A 286 -7.68 10.14 -11.70
C ASP A 286 -8.34 8.98 -12.47
N VAL A 287 -8.60 7.85 -11.81
CA VAL A 287 -9.05 6.59 -12.45
C VAL A 287 -10.33 6.74 -13.29
N ALA A 288 -11.15 7.76 -13.01
CA ALA A 288 -12.40 8.02 -13.73
C ALA A 288 -12.32 9.13 -14.80
N LYS A 289 -11.16 9.77 -15.03
CA LYS A 289 -10.97 10.73 -16.13
C LYS A 289 -11.39 10.16 -17.50
N PRO A 290 -11.06 8.90 -17.86
CA PRO A 290 -11.44 8.35 -19.17
C PRO A 290 -12.96 8.39 -19.44
N GLN A 291 -13.80 8.09 -18.43
CA GLN A 291 -15.26 7.99 -18.58
C GLN A 291 -15.97 9.36 -18.47
N THR A 292 -15.32 10.31 -17.80
CA THR A 292 -15.85 11.66 -17.56
C THR A 292 -15.37 12.69 -18.58
N ARG A 293 -14.53 12.27 -19.53
CA ARG A 293 -14.03 13.11 -20.61
C ARG A 293 -15.18 13.68 -21.43
N ARG A 294 -15.23 15.00 -21.55
CA ARG A 294 -16.15 15.76 -22.42
C ARG A 294 -15.37 16.83 -23.16
N ARG A 295 -15.77 17.13 -24.40
CA ARG A 295 -15.23 18.24 -25.18
C ARG A 295 -16.25 19.37 -25.21
N ILE A 296 -15.91 20.51 -24.64
CA ILE A 296 -16.77 21.70 -24.57
C ILE A 296 -15.98 22.89 -25.11
N ALA A 297 -16.52 23.58 -26.12
CA ALA A 297 -15.88 24.72 -26.77
C ALA A 297 -14.40 24.46 -27.13
N GLY A 298 -14.14 23.31 -27.76
CA GLY A 298 -12.79 22.88 -28.17
C GLY A 298 -11.88 22.35 -27.05
N ARG A 299 -12.21 22.58 -25.76
CA ARG A 299 -11.41 22.15 -24.60
C ARG A 299 -11.91 20.84 -24.00
N VAL A 300 -10.99 20.00 -23.54
CA VAL A 300 -11.31 18.77 -22.81
C VAL A 300 -11.55 19.11 -21.33
N ARG A 301 -12.63 18.58 -20.75
CA ARG A 301 -12.98 18.69 -19.34
C ARG A 301 -13.35 17.31 -18.78
N PHE A 302 -13.17 17.13 -17.47
CA PHE A 302 -13.46 15.89 -16.73
C PHE A 302 -14.38 16.18 -15.55
N PHE A 303 -15.68 16.19 -15.79
CA PHE A 303 -16.68 16.54 -14.76
C PHE A 303 -16.88 15.38 -13.79
N GLU A 304 -16.89 15.67 -12.49
CA GLU A 304 -17.20 14.71 -11.42
C GLU A 304 -16.32 13.45 -11.42
N HIS A 305 -15.10 13.55 -11.95
CA HIS A 305 -14.15 12.43 -11.98
C HIS A 305 -13.65 12.06 -10.58
N ASP A 306 -13.68 13.00 -9.64
CA ASP A 306 -13.47 12.76 -8.22
C ASP A 306 -14.58 11.88 -7.62
N VAL A 307 -15.85 12.18 -7.94
CA VAL A 307 -17.02 11.41 -7.47
C VAL A 307 -17.02 10.00 -8.04
N ARG A 308 -16.92 9.88 -9.36
CA ARG A 308 -16.89 8.59 -10.05
C ARG A 308 -15.60 7.81 -9.76
N GLY A 309 -14.51 8.53 -9.54
CA GLY A 309 -13.22 7.98 -9.15
C GLY A 309 -13.29 7.32 -7.78
N ALA A 310 -13.93 7.96 -6.81
CA ALA A 310 -14.13 7.40 -5.47
C ALA A 310 -14.92 6.08 -5.51
N ALA A 311 -16.08 6.08 -6.18
CA ALA A 311 -16.89 4.87 -6.36
C ALA A 311 -16.10 3.75 -7.06
N ARG A 312 -15.22 4.10 -8.01
CA ARG A 312 -14.34 3.14 -8.68
C ARG A 312 -13.23 2.63 -7.78
N ALA A 313 -12.62 3.47 -6.97
CA ALA A 313 -11.62 3.08 -5.99
C ALA A 313 -12.22 2.11 -4.95
N ARG A 314 -13.45 2.36 -4.49
CA ARG A 314 -14.24 1.43 -3.66
C ARG A 314 -14.39 0.06 -4.34
N ALA A 315 -14.88 0.05 -5.58
CA ALA A 315 -15.08 -1.19 -6.33
C ALA A 315 -13.77 -1.97 -6.58
N ILE A 316 -12.66 -1.27 -6.81
CA ILE A 316 -11.32 -1.88 -6.90
C ILE A 316 -10.94 -2.53 -5.56
N GLY A 317 -11.15 -1.83 -4.44
CA GLY A 317 -10.86 -2.38 -3.12
C GLY A 317 -11.67 -3.60 -2.78
N GLU A 318 -12.97 -3.61 -3.11
CA GLU A 318 -13.84 -4.77 -2.94
C GLU A 318 -13.42 -5.95 -3.84
N ARG A 319 -13.12 -5.68 -5.11
CA ARG A 319 -12.65 -6.69 -6.09
C ARG A 319 -11.34 -7.32 -5.68
N LEU A 320 -10.42 -6.54 -5.12
CA LEU A 320 -9.13 -7.00 -4.62
C LEU A 320 -9.18 -7.50 -3.17
N ARG A 321 -10.35 -7.51 -2.53
CA ARG A 321 -10.52 -7.91 -1.12
C ARG A 321 -9.57 -7.14 -0.19
N LEU A 322 -9.41 -5.83 -0.42
CA LEU A 322 -8.67 -4.96 0.48
C LEU A 322 -9.41 -4.85 1.82
N PRO A 323 -8.68 -4.70 2.95
CA PRO A 323 -9.29 -4.39 4.23
C PRO A 323 -10.16 -3.14 4.16
N GLU A 324 -11.30 -3.13 4.85
CA GLU A 324 -12.28 -2.05 4.78
C GLU A 324 -11.67 -0.66 5.07
N ARG A 325 -10.81 -0.54 6.09
CA ARG A 325 -10.12 0.73 6.41
C ARG A 325 -9.22 1.20 5.27
N VAL A 326 -8.53 0.29 4.58
CA VAL A 326 -7.68 0.64 3.42
C VAL A 326 -8.57 1.14 2.28
N THR A 327 -9.64 0.42 1.96
CA THR A 327 -10.59 0.80 0.91
C THR A 327 -11.20 2.17 1.19
N ALA A 328 -11.68 2.42 2.42
CA ALA A 328 -12.28 3.68 2.82
C ALA A 328 -11.30 4.86 2.76
N VAL A 329 -10.05 4.68 3.18
CA VAL A 329 -9.01 5.71 3.07
C VAL A 329 -8.75 6.04 1.59
N VAL A 330 -8.51 5.04 0.75
CA VAL A 330 -8.23 5.25 -0.67
C VAL A 330 -9.43 5.94 -1.36
N GLU A 331 -10.65 5.45 -1.12
CA GLU A 331 -11.87 6.07 -1.64
C GLU A 331 -11.99 7.54 -1.25
N ARG A 332 -11.76 7.88 0.03
CA ARG A 332 -11.86 9.26 0.54
C ARG A 332 -10.79 10.15 -0.07
N LEU A 333 -9.57 9.65 -0.25
CA LEU A 333 -8.50 10.41 -0.91
C LEU A 333 -8.82 10.67 -2.38
N VAL A 334 -9.31 9.67 -3.11
CA VAL A 334 -9.76 9.86 -4.50
C VAL A 334 -10.95 10.82 -4.56
N ARG A 335 -11.90 10.74 -3.63
CA ARG A 335 -13.06 11.65 -3.58
C ARG A 335 -12.67 13.12 -3.42
N HIS A 336 -11.61 13.40 -2.67
CA HIS A 336 -11.26 14.76 -2.27
C HIS A 336 -9.97 15.29 -2.89
N HIS A 337 -9.33 14.56 -3.82
CA HIS A 337 -8.02 14.93 -4.37
C HIS A 337 -7.97 16.33 -5.01
N LEU A 338 -9.09 16.83 -5.55
CA LEU A 338 -9.17 18.20 -6.10
C LEU A 338 -9.29 19.30 -5.02
N ARG A 339 -9.65 18.95 -3.78
CA ARG A 339 -10.01 19.91 -2.74
C ARG A 339 -8.86 20.88 -2.39
N PRO A 340 -7.60 20.44 -2.22
CA PRO A 340 -6.50 21.38 -2.01
C PRO A 340 -6.37 22.37 -3.17
N MET A 341 -6.50 21.94 -4.43
CA MET A 341 -6.45 22.84 -5.58
C MET A 341 -7.60 23.85 -5.60
N HIS A 342 -8.82 23.43 -5.29
CA HIS A 342 -9.98 24.32 -5.19
C HIS A 342 -9.80 25.39 -4.10
N LEU A 343 -9.16 25.04 -2.97
CA LEU A 343 -8.81 26.01 -1.94
C LEU A 343 -7.73 27.00 -2.40
N GLY A 344 -6.79 26.55 -3.23
CA GLY A 344 -5.73 27.38 -3.81
C GLY A 344 -6.19 28.35 -4.90
N ALA A 345 -7.38 28.15 -5.47
CA ALA A 345 -7.98 29.12 -6.38
C ALA A 345 -8.41 30.42 -5.66
N ALA A 346 -8.57 30.38 -4.34
CA ALA A 346 -8.74 31.56 -3.51
C ALA A 346 -7.37 32.17 -3.15
N ALA A 347 -7.30 33.50 -2.99
CA ALA A 347 -6.06 34.21 -2.68
C ALA A 347 -5.38 33.73 -1.39
N ALA A 348 -6.14 33.21 -0.42
CA ALA A 348 -5.65 32.58 0.79
C ALA A 348 -6.67 31.58 1.36
N VAL A 349 -6.20 30.56 2.09
CA VAL A 349 -7.09 29.64 2.81
C VAL A 349 -7.64 30.33 4.06
N THR A 350 -8.94 30.58 4.08
CA THR A 350 -9.59 31.17 5.26
C THR A 350 -9.57 30.18 6.44
N PRO A 351 -9.52 30.67 7.70
CA PRO A 351 -9.61 29.80 8.88
C PRO A 351 -10.83 28.87 8.86
N ARG A 352 -11.97 29.39 8.37
CA ARG A 352 -13.20 28.60 8.17
C ARG A 352 -13.02 27.46 7.17
N ALA A 353 -12.37 27.71 6.04
CA ALA A 353 -12.11 26.70 5.04
C ALA A 353 -11.15 25.61 5.56
N ARG A 354 -10.11 26.02 6.30
CA ARG A 354 -9.16 25.12 6.98
C ARG A 354 -9.85 24.24 8.02
N TYR A 355 -10.68 24.83 8.89
CA TYR A 355 -11.46 24.07 9.87
C TYR A 355 -12.34 23.01 9.20
N ARG A 356 -13.09 23.41 8.15
CA ARG A 356 -13.93 22.47 7.38
C ARG A 356 -13.11 21.39 6.68
N PHE A 357 -11.93 21.74 6.17
CA PHE A 357 -11.01 20.77 5.58
C PHE A 357 -10.71 19.62 6.54
N PHE A 358 -10.29 19.94 7.76
CA PHE A 358 -9.99 18.93 8.77
C PHE A 358 -11.20 18.26 9.39
N ARG A 359 -12.29 19.00 9.64
CA ARG A 359 -13.55 18.42 10.14
C ARG A 359 -14.07 17.34 9.19
N ASP A 360 -14.06 17.63 7.89
CA ASP A 360 -14.63 16.75 6.87
C ASP A 360 -13.70 15.61 6.45
N LEU A 361 -12.40 15.66 6.78
CA LEU A 361 -11.43 14.63 6.40
C LEU A 361 -10.83 13.88 7.59
N GLY A 362 -10.91 14.42 8.80
CA GLY A 362 -10.30 13.82 9.99
C GLY A 362 -8.80 13.55 9.79
N ALA A 363 -8.38 12.31 10.06
CA ALA A 363 -7.01 11.86 9.90
C ALA A 363 -6.53 11.91 8.44
N GLU A 364 -7.42 11.69 7.47
CA GLU A 364 -7.11 11.69 6.04
C GLU A 364 -6.76 13.07 5.48
N ALA A 365 -6.93 14.14 6.27
CA ALA A 365 -6.52 15.48 5.87
C ALA A 365 -5.01 15.55 5.56
N ARG A 366 -4.19 14.89 6.39
CA ARG A 366 -2.73 14.84 6.21
C ARG A 366 -2.34 14.02 4.99
N ASP A 367 -2.98 12.87 4.80
CA ASP A 367 -2.83 12.03 3.60
C ASP A 367 -3.13 12.83 2.33
N LEU A 368 -4.22 13.60 2.34
CA LEU A 368 -4.66 14.38 1.19
C LEU A 368 -3.69 15.51 0.83
N VAL A 369 -3.10 16.18 1.82
CA VAL A 369 -2.07 17.20 1.58
C VAL A 369 -0.82 16.58 0.94
N VAL A 370 -0.40 15.40 1.41
CA VAL A 370 0.75 14.70 0.82
C VAL A 370 0.43 14.17 -0.58
N LEU A 371 -0.79 13.66 -0.81
CA LEU A 371 -1.26 13.27 -2.14
C LEU A 371 -1.24 14.45 -3.11
N ALA A 372 -1.77 15.60 -2.70
CA ALA A 372 -1.77 16.82 -3.52
C ALA A 372 -0.35 17.33 -3.83
N LEU A 373 0.58 17.17 -2.88
CA LEU A 373 1.99 17.48 -3.11
C LEU A 373 2.60 16.58 -4.20
N ALA A 374 2.34 15.28 -4.11
CA ALA A 374 2.83 14.30 -5.08
C ALA A 374 2.21 14.52 -6.48
N ASP A 375 0.92 14.82 -6.53
CA ASP A 375 0.18 15.13 -7.76
C ASP A 375 0.69 16.42 -8.43
N ALA A 376 0.82 17.52 -7.68
CA ALA A 376 1.36 18.78 -8.20
C ALA A 376 2.78 18.63 -8.77
N ALA A 377 3.61 17.79 -8.13
CA ALA A 377 4.93 17.45 -8.63
C ALA A 377 4.87 16.62 -9.92
N ALA A 378 3.91 15.71 -10.05
CA ALA A 378 3.71 14.87 -11.23
C ALA A 378 3.29 15.69 -12.47
N VAL A 379 2.43 16.71 -12.29
CA VAL A 379 2.02 17.62 -13.37
C VAL A 379 3.21 18.34 -14.00
N THR A 380 4.12 18.86 -13.16
CA THR A 380 5.25 19.68 -13.61
C THR A 380 6.51 18.88 -13.93
N GLY A 381 6.61 17.65 -13.42
CA GLY A 381 7.83 16.85 -13.43
C GLY A 381 8.88 17.32 -12.41
N ALA A 382 8.55 18.29 -11.55
CA ALA A 382 9.45 18.78 -10.52
C ALA A 382 9.63 17.75 -9.39
N SER A 383 10.66 17.94 -8.57
CA SER A 383 10.75 17.20 -7.30
C SER A 383 9.58 17.59 -6.39
N PRO A 384 8.91 16.63 -5.72
CA PRO A 384 7.89 16.96 -4.73
C PRO A 384 8.47 17.76 -3.56
N LEU A 385 9.74 17.56 -3.18
CA LEU A 385 10.37 18.38 -2.14
C LEU A 385 10.61 19.83 -2.58
N ALA A 386 10.96 20.04 -3.86
CA ALA A 386 11.06 21.40 -4.42
C ALA A 386 9.68 22.05 -4.59
N THR A 387 8.65 21.24 -4.87
CA THR A 387 7.25 21.68 -4.90
C THR A 387 6.78 22.10 -3.51
N TRP A 388 7.12 21.32 -2.48
CA TRP A 388 6.81 21.61 -1.09
C TRP A 388 7.33 22.97 -0.64
N ARG A 389 8.57 23.33 -1.00
CA ARG A 389 9.16 24.64 -0.69
C ARG A 389 8.41 25.82 -1.30
N ARG A 390 7.70 25.62 -2.42
CA ARG A 390 6.96 26.68 -3.12
C ARG A 390 5.45 26.65 -2.84
N ALA A 391 4.93 25.52 -2.38
CA ALA A 391 3.50 25.33 -2.13
C ALA A 391 3.06 25.88 -0.75
N ALA A 392 3.02 27.21 -0.61
CA ALA A 392 2.57 27.88 0.64
C ALA A 392 1.23 27.33 1.13
N LEU A 393 0.26 27.19 0.22
CA LEU A 393 -1.04 26.57 0.48
C LEU A 393 -0.98 25.22 1.18
N LEU A 394 -0.13 24.30 0.70
CA LEU A 394 -0.04 22.95 1.27
C LEU A 394 0.61 22.97 2.65
N ARG A 395 1.56 23.89 2.87
CA ARG A 395 2.18 24.10 4.19
C ARG A 395 1.17 24.68 5.19
N ASP A 396 0.38 25.67 4.76
CA ASP A 396 -0.67 26.26 5.60
C ASP A 396 -1.76 25.26 5.95
N LEU A 397 -2.16 24.41 4.99
CA LEU A 397 -3.07 23.31 5.26
C LEU A 397 -2.47 22.33 6.26
N MET A 398 -1.21 21.91 6.09
CA MET A 398 -0.56 20.98 7.01
C MET A 398 -0.41 21.57 8.42
N ALA A 399 -0.05 22.86 8.54
CA ALA A 399 0.06 23.55 9.82
C ALA A 399 -1.27 23.58 10.61
N GLY A 400 -2.39 23.64 9.90
CA GLY A 400 -3.73 23.57 10.48
C GLY A 400 -4.03 22.30 11.29
N TRP A 401 -3.22 21.25 11.15
CA TRP A 401 -3.37 20.03 11.93
C TRP A 401 -3.19 20.27 13.44
N ALA A 402 -2.21 21.09 13.83
CA ALA A 402 -1.97 21.41 15.25
C ALA A 402 -3.16 22.19 15.84
N GLU A 403 -3.60 23.24 15.14
CA GLU A 403 -4.79 24.03 15.50
C GLU A 403 -6.03 23.13 15.67
N GLN A 404 -6.23 22.20 14.73
CA GLN A 404 -7.38 21.30 14.79
C GLN A 404 -7.30 20.34 15.97
N ARG A 405 -6.12 19.84 16.35
CA ARG A 405 -5.98 18.96 17.52
C ARG A 405 -6.37 19.67 18.80
N GLU A 406 -6.02 20.93 18.95
CA GLU A 406 -6.44 21.76 20.09
C GLU A 406 -7.96 21.95 20.08
N VAL A 407 -8.54 22.32 18.94
CA VAL A 407 -9.99 22.46 18.78
C VAL A 407 -10.72 21.16 19.08
N ALA A 408 -10.20 20.02 18.62
CA ALA A 408 -10.80 18.70 18.86
C ALA A 408 -10.75 18.30 20.33
N ALA A 409 -9.69 18.66 21.05
CA ALA A 409 -9.53 18.38 22.48
C ALA A 409 -10.43 19.27 23.37
N ALA A 410 -10.76 20.49 22.92
CA ALA A 410 -11.61 21.39 23.68
C ALA A 410 -13.05 20.85 23.80
N PRO A 411 -13.67 20.82 25.00
CA PRO A 411 -15.06 20.38 25.15
C PRO A 411 -16.02 21.29 24.37
N PRO A 412 -17.13 20.77 23.82
CA PRO A 412 -18.16 21.60 23.19
C PRO A 412 -18.76 22.60 24.18
N LEU A 413 -18.88 23.87 23.78
CA LEU A 413 -19.51 24.92 24.60
C LEU A 413 -21.02 24.71 24.78
N VAL A 414 -21.66 24.03 23.82
CA VAL A 414 -23.10 23.79 23.76
C VAL A 414 -23.35 22.31 23.50
N ARG A 415 -24.29 21.72 24.24
CA ARG A 415 -24.76 20.34 24.13
C ARG A 415 -26.15 20.27 23.51
N GLY A 416 -26.57 19.07 23.09
CA GLY A 416 -27.90 18.87 22.49
C GLY A 416 -29.04 19.37 23.36
N GLY A 417 -28.97 19.12 24.68
CA GLY A 417 -29.96 19.62 25.65
C GLY A 417 -30.11 21.14 25.65
N ASP A 418 -29.00 21.88 25.49
CA ASP A 418 -29.01 23.34 25.46
C ASP A 418 -29.76 23.88 24.23
N VAL A 419 -29.49 23.28 23.07
CA VAL A 419 -30.13 23.65 21.80
C VAL A 419 -31.62 23.30 21.83
N MET A 420 -31.96 22.11 22.32
CA MET A 420 -33.36 21.65 22.44
C MET A 420 -34.16 22.56 23.37
N ALA A 421 -33.61 22.88 24.56
CA ALA A 421 -34.27 23.76 25.51
C ALA A 421 -34.41 25.20 24.98
N ARG A 422 -33.38 25.75 24.32
CA ARG A 422 -33.42 27.14 23.80
C ARG A 422 -34.43 27.33 22.67
N TYR A 423 -34.59 26.33 21.80
CA TYR A 423 -35.37 26.47 20.56
C TYR A 423 -36.63 25.60 20.50
N GLY A 424 -36.98 24.90 21.59
CA GLY A 424 -38.14 23.99 21.62
C GLY A 424 -38.02 22.84 20.61
N LEU A 425 -36.80 22.39 20.33
CA LEU A 425 -36.53 21.33 19.34
C LEU A 425 -36.51 19.95 19.99
N VAL A 426 -36.96 18.94 19.24
CA VAL A 426 -36.78 17.53 19.58
C VAL A 426 -35.46 16.98 18.99
N PRO A 427 -34.92 15.86 19.51
CA PRO A 427 -33.72 15.24 18.93
C PRO A 427 -33.89 14.98 17.43
N GLY A 428 -32.96 15.50 16.61
CA GLY A 428 -33.04 15.35 15.16
C GLY A 428 -31.95 16.09 14.38
N PRO A 429 -32.00 16.04 13.04
CA PRO A 429 -30.97 16.63 12.16
C PRO A 429 -30.74 18.13 12.40
N GLU A 430 -31.79 18.88 12.74
CA GLU A 430 -31.70 20.31 13.00
C GLU A 430 -30.87 20.63 14.26
N VAL A 431 -31.03 19.84 15.33
CA VAL A 431 -30.18 19.95 16.54
C VAL A 431 -28.73 19.69 16.17
N GLY A 432 -28.46 18.66 15.37
CA GLY A 432 -27.11 18.37 14.86
C GLY A 432 -26.51 19.52 14.03
N ARG A 433 -27.32 20.16 13.17
CA ARG A 433 -26.91 21.33 12.38
C ARG A 433 -26.50 22.51 13.26
N LEU A 434 -27.29 22.80 14.30
CA LEU A 434 -27.00 23.89 15.25
C LEU A 434 -25.77 23.60 16.09
N LEU A 435 -25.61 22.37 16.60
CA LEU A 435 -24.40 21.95 17.32
C LEU A 435 -23.15 22.07 16.44
N ALA A 436 -23.23 21.65 15.17
CA ALA A 436 -22.13 21.80 14.22
C ALA A 436 -21.78 23.27 13.95
N ARG A 437 -22.78 24.15 13.87
CA ARG A 437 -22.57 25.61 13.71
C ARG A 437 -21.92 26.23 14.95
N ALA A 438 -22.39 25.90 16.15
CA ALA A 438 -21.79 26.36 17.40
C ALA A 438 -20.34 25.87 17.52
N ARG A 439 -20.08 24.61 17.17
CA ARG A 439 -18.74 24.03 17.18
C ARG A 439 -17.80 24.68 16.17
N GLU A 440 -18.29 25.03 14.97
CA GLU A 440 -17.53 25.81 13.98
C GLU A 440 -17.22 27.22 14.52
N ALA A 441 -18.16 27.88 15.19
CA ALA A 441 -17.91 29.20 15.78
C ALA A 441 -16.87 29.15 16.92
N GLN A 442 -16.95 28.13 17.79
CA GLN A 442 -15.98 27.88 18.85
C GLN A 442 -14.58 27.65 18.27
N ALA A 443 -14.47 26.79 17.25
CA ALA A 443 -13.20 26.49 16.59
C ALA A 443 -12.54 27.72 15.96
N LEU A 444 -13.34 28.69 15.54
CA LEU A 444 -12.90 29.94 14.95
C LEU A 444 -12.72 31.06 15.98
N TRP A 445 -12.74 30.73 17.28
CA TRP A 445 -12.62 31.67 18.39
C TRP A 445 -13.63 32.84 18.35
N ARG A 446 -14.75 32.65 17.66
CA ARG A 446 -15.84 33.64 17.59
C ARG A 446 -16.68 33.68 18.85
N VAL A 447 -16.67 32.57 19.59
CA VAL A 447 -17.37 32.38 20.85
C VAL A 447 -16.47 31.60 21.80
N ARG A 448 -16.53 31.92 23.08
CA ARG A 448 -15.69 31.37 24.16
C ARG A 448 -16.53 30.80 25.30
N THR A 449 -17.80 31.19 25.41
CA THR A 449 -18.72 30.72 26.46
C THR A 449 -19.95 30.04 25.85
N ARG A 450 -20.69 29.31 26.70
CA ARG A 450 -21.97 28.70 26.32
C ARG A 450 -22.98 29.75 25.88
N GLU A 451 -23.04 30.86 26.61
CA GLU A 451 -23.95 31.98 26.39
C GLU A 451 -23.66 32.67 25.06
N GLU A 452 -22.38 32.96 24.78
CA GLU A 452 -21.95 33.53 23.48
C GLU A 452 -22.28 32.59 22.31
N ALA A 453 -22.08 31.27 22.49
CA ALA A 453 -22.39 30.29 21.47
C ALA A 453 -23.89 30.21 21.18
N LEU A 454 -24.75 30.29 22.20
CA LEU A 454 -26.21 30.35 22.03
C LEU A 454 -26.65 31.66 21.36
N ALA A 455 -26.11 32.80 21.77
CA ALA A 455 -26.39 34.09 21.15
C ALA A 455 -25.94 34.12 19.67
N TYR A 456 -24.80 33.53 19.36
CA TYR A 456 -24.35 33.36 17.98
C TYR A 456 -25.36 32.55 17.16
N LEU A 457 -25.89 31.45 17.70
CA LEU A 457 -26.90 30.66 17.00
C LEU A 457 -28.19 31.45 16.73
N ASP A 458 -28.61 32.33 17.64
CA ASP A 458 -29.79 33.20 17.41
C ASP A 458 -29.56 34.16 16.25
N SER A 459 -28.38 34.79 16.19
CA SER A 459 -28.03 35.74 15.13
C SER A 459 -28.08 35.13 13.73
N VAL A 460 -27.72 33.85 13.62
CA VAL A 460 -27.73 33.13 12.34
C VAL A 460 -29.13 32.67 11.97
N ARG A 461 -30.04 32.44 12.94
CA ARG A 461 -31.44 32.08 12.69
C ARG A 461 -32.31 33.27 12.33
N ALA A 462 -32.00 34.47 12.82
CA ALA A 462 -32.74 35.69 12.50
C ALA A 462 -32.51 36.17 11.05
N GLY A 463 -31.41 35.75 10.41
CA GLY A 463 -31.05 36.12 9.03
C GLY A 463 -31.29 35.04 7.98
N SER A 464 -32.00 33.97 8.31
CA SER A 464 -32.34 32.84 7.43
C SER A 464 -33.83 32.55 7.47
#